data_AF-A0A9P7G2G5-F1
#
_entry.id   AF-A0A9P7G2G5-F1
#
_cell.length_a   1.000
_cell.length_b   1.000
_cell.length_c   1.000
_cell.angle_alpha   90.00
_cell.angle_beta   90.00
_cell.angle_gamma   90.00
#
_symmetry.space_group_name_H-M   'P 1'
#
loop_
_entity.id
_entity.type
_entity.pdbx_description
1 polymer ?
#
loop_
_entity_poly.entity_id
_entity_poly.type
_entity_poly.pdbx_seq_one_letter_code
_entity_poly.pdbx_strand_id
1 'polypeptide(L)'
;MPLKTNTVLVSPAPNTIVAPIHEYTDEQTAKIKALREYADTLLLPPTDPYHLWELRWLNKPDTMARYSRASKWNFADAQRRIKATMEWRREFKPDLIPPEEVRIESETGKIIINGFDRDGRPIIYMRPGRENTETSPRQLRHLVWCLERAKDLMPPGQESLVIIVDYKSTTLRTNPSISVARKVLHILQQHYVETLGRAIVVNLPMLFNFFYKGISPFLDPVTRDKMRFNPDLLELVPVEHLDADFGGEFNYEFEPKSYWDQIVAACGIAPDGTRIEKSADRPLPSPTQPITIMDSSNSDAPSVHTKSESSSDTAIEEKFADMSISNKVTNATRITTVDQPGLVTVS
;
A
#
# COMPACT_ATOMS: atom_id res chain seq x y z
N MET A 1 3.31 7.81 -34.12
CA MET A 1 3.26 7.45 -32.68
C MET A 1 4.53 7.99 -32.03
N PRO A 2 4.49 8.42 -30.76
CA PRO A 2 5.68 8.78 -29.99
C PRO A 2 6.70 7.63 -29.98
N LEU A 3 7.99 7.91 -29.75
CA LEU A 3 9.00 6.87 -29.61
C LEU A 3 8.69 6.01 -28.38
N LYS A 4 8.80 4.69 -28.52
CA LYS A 4 8.64 3.75 -27.41
C LYS A 4 9.75 3.95 -26.38
N THR A 5 9.39 3.82 -25.10
CA THR A 5 10.35 3.86 -23.99
C THR A 5 9.98 2.84 -22.92
N ASN A 6 10.99 2.29 -22.25
CA ASN A 6 10.82 1.50 -21.03
C ASN A 6 11.21 2.28 -19.77
N THR A 7 11.51 3.58 -19.89
CA THR A 7 11.79 4.45 -18.74
C THR A 7 10.52 4.61 -17.90
N VAL A 8 10.66 4.52 -16.58
CA VAL A 8 9.58 4.78 -15.64
C VAL A 8 9.61 6.24 -15.20
N LEU A 9 8.45 6.91 -15.24
CA LEU A 9 8.32 8.26 -14.71
C LEU A 9 8.17 8.21 -13.19
N VAL A 10 9.24 8.61 -12.50
CA VAL A 10 9.37 8.58 -11.02
C VAL A 10 9.38 9.96 -10.38
N SER A 11 9.08 11.01 -11.14
CA SER A 11 8.88 12.38 -10.64
C SER A 11 7.76 13.08 -11.41
N PRO A 12 7.05 14.05 -10.80
CA PRO A 12 6.03 14.85 -11.49
C PRO A 12 6.60 15.66 -12.67
N ALA A 13 5.71 16.14 -13.54
CA ALA A 13 6.08 17.06 -14.61
C ALA A 13 6.73 18.33 -14.03
N PRO A 14 7.69 18.95 -14.73
CA PRO A 14 8.24 20.24 -14.32
C PRO A 14 7.13 21.27 -14.05
N ASN A 15 7.28 22.04 -12.98
CA ASN A 15 6.31 23.07 -12.54
C ASN A 15 4.94 22.53 -12.09
N THR A 16 4.80 21.23 -11.82
CA THR A 16 3.58 20.68 -11.21
C THR A 16 3.32 21.35 -9.86
N ILE A 17 2.12 21.91 -9.68
CA ILE A 17 1.67 22.48 -8.41
C ILE A 17 1.04 21.34 -7.59
N VAL A 18 1.69 21.01 -6.48
CA VAL A 18 1.23 19.92 -5.61
C VAL A 18 -0.07 20.31 -4.89
N ALA A 19 -1.09 19.45 -4.98
CA ALA A 19 -2.40 19.70 -4.39
C ALA A 19 -3.08 18.42 -3.83
N PRO A 20 -4.00 18.53 -2.84
CA PRO A 20 -4.41 19.76 -2.16
C PRO A 20 -3.35 20.25 -1.17
N ILE A 21 -3.34 21.57 -0.92
CA ILE A 21 -2.60 22.15 0.20
C ILE A 21 -3.47 22.00 1.44
N HIS A 22 -2.92 21.42 2.49
CA HIS A 22 -3.60 21.28 3.77
C HIS A 22 -3.12 22.34 4.75
N GLU A 23 -4.07 23.18 5.19
CA GLU A 23 -3.86 24.16 6.25
C GLU A 23 -4.67 23.73 7.48
N TYR A 24 -4.12 23.99 8.66
CA TYR A 24 -4.72 23.62 9.93
C TYR A 24 -4.87 24.83 10.83
N THR A 25 -6.00 24.92 11.52
CA THR A 25 -6.17 25.91 12.60
C THR A 25 -5.26 25.58 13.78
N ASP A 26 -5.09 26.53 14.71
CA ASP A 26 -4.34 26.29 15.96
C ASP A 26 -4.94 25.12 16.77
N GLU A 27 -6.27 25.00 16.80
CA GLU A 27 -6.95 23.89 17.47
C GLU A 27 -6.63 22.54 16.80
N GLN A 28 -6.66 22.50 15.47
CA GLN A 28 -6.32 21.29 14.71
C GLN A 28 -4.85 20.93 14.88
N THR A 29 -3.96 21.91 14.88
CA THR A 29 -2.53 21.74 15.13
C THR A 29 -2.27 21.20 16.54
N ALA A 30 -2.99 21.69 17.55
CA ALA A 30 -2.94 21.15 18.91
C ALA A 30 -3.41 19.68 18.97
N LYS A 31 -4.48 19.31 18.24
CA LYS A 31 -4.93 17.91 18.15
C LYS A 31 -3.93 17.00 17.46
N ILE A 32 -3.29 17.47 16.38
CA ILE A 32 -2.22 16.76 15.67
C ILE A 32 -1.05 16.49 16.63
N LYS A 33 -0.63 17.51 17.39
CA LYS A 33 0.42 17.39 18.39
C LYS A 33 0.05 16.42 19.51
N ALA A 34 -1.16 16.50 20.06
CA ALA A 34 -1.63 15.57 21.08
C ALA A 34 -1.67 14.12 20.57
N LEU A 35 -2.02 13.91 19.29
CA LEU A 35 -2.00 12.58 18.69
C LEU A 35 -0.56 12.07 18.52
N ARG A 36 0.37 12.96 18.19
CA ARG A 36 1.81 12.64 18.14
C ARG A 36 2.30 12.17 19.51
N GLU A 37 2.03 12.96 20.56
CA GLU A 37 2.42 12.63 21.94
C GLU A 37 1.86 11.27 22.35
N TYR A 38 0.59 10.99 22.03
CA TYR A 38 0.01 9.66 22.26
C TYR A 38 0.73 8.55 21.48
N ALA A 39 0.97 8.73 20.18
CA ALA A 39 1.63 7.72 19.36
C ALA A 39 3.06 7.43 19.83
N ASP A 40 3.78 8.45 20.32
CA ASP A 40 5.11 8.29 20.90
C ASP A 40 5.07 7.41 22.17
N THR A 41 3.98 7.43 22.96
CA THR A 41 3.81 6.50 24.11
C THR A 41 3.67 5.03 23.69
N LEU A 42 3.29 4.78 22.45
CA LEU A 42 3.09 3.42 21.92
C LEU A 42 4.36 2.86 21.27
N LEU A 43 5.38 3.69 21.05
CA LEU A 43 6.60 3.31 20.35
C LEU A 43 7.22 2.03 20.93
N LEU A 44 7.64 1.14 20.04
CA LEU A 44 8.49 0.02 20.43
C LEU A 44 9.77 0.53 21.11
N PRO A 45 10.37 -0.23 22.06
CA PRO A 45 11.65 0.16 22.65
C PRO A 45 12.76 0.20 21.58
N PRO A 46 13.80 1.04 21.74
CA PRO A 46 14.91 1.13 20.77
C PRO A 46 15.65 -0.20 20.49
N THR A 47 15.53 -1.17 21.39
CA THR A 47 16.10 -2.52 21.24
C THR A 47 15.30 -3.41 20.30
N ASP A 48 14.05 -3.06 19.97
CA ASP A 48 13.23 -3.82 19.03
C ASP A 48 13.72 -3.58 17.59
N PRO A 49 13.96 -4.62 16.78
CA PRO A 49 14.46 -4.47 15.41
C PRO A 49 13.50 -3.70 14.48
N TYR A 50 12.22 -3.59 14.83
CA TYR A 50 11.23 -2.84 14.06
C TYR A 50 11.10 -1.37 14.49
N HIS A 51 11.72 -0.97 15.61
CA HIS A 51 11.63 0.40 16.16
C HIS A 51 11.95 1.49 15.11
N LEU A 52 13.05 1.32 14.37
CA LEU A 52 13.48 2.29 13.37
C LEU A 52 12.43 2.52 12.27
N TRP A 53 11.76 1.45 11.84
CA TRP A 53 10.75 1.48 10.77
C TRP A 53 9.45 2.12 11.25
N GLU A 54 9.05 1.82 12.48
CA GLU A 54 7.93 2.47 13.14
C GLU A 54 8.18 3.98 13.31
N LEU A 55 9.38 4.36 13.78
CA LEU A 55 9.77 5.75 13.93
C LEU A 55 9.81 6.49 12.58
N ARG A 56 10.36 5.86 11.53
CA ARG A 56 10.35 6.40 10.16
C ARG A 56 8.93 6.73 9.70
N TRP A 57 7.97 5.85 9.95
CA TRP A 57 6.58 6.06 9.56
C TRP A 57 5.89 7.17 10.37
N LEU A 58 6.11 7.20 11.69
CA LEU A 58 5.55 8.24 12.57
C LEU A 58 6.13 9.63 12.30
N ASN A 59 7.40 9.70 11.87
CA ASN A 59 8.09 10.96 11.57
C ASN A 59 7.73 11.56 10.21
N LYS A 60 6.93 10.87 9.39
CA LYS A 60 6.38 11.50 8.19
C LYS A 60 5.45 12.67 8.61
N PRO A 61 5.62 13.87 8.03
CA PRO A 61 4.94 15.07 8.48
C PRO A 61 3.42 14.98 8.36
N ASP A 62 2.93 14.20 7.39
CA ASP A 62 1.52 14.01 7.10
C ASP A 62 0.84 12.95 7.98
N THR A 63 1.58 12.04 8.63
CA THR A 63 1.00 10.87 9.34
C THR A 63 -0.04 11.31 10.37
N MET A 64 0.32 12.16 11.33
CA MET A 64 -0.61 12.56 12.41
C MET A 64 -1.82 13.33 11.89
N ALA A 65 -1.61 14.19 10.90
CA ALA A 65 -2.67 14.97 10.29
C ALA A 65 -3.67 14.08 9.55
N ARG A 66 -3.20 13.09 8.80
CA ARG A 66 -4.06 12.10 8.12
C ARG A 66 -4.98 11.35 9.07
N TYR A 67 -4.43 10.83 10.16
CA TYR A 67 -5.23 10.10 11.15
C TYR A 67 -6.25 11.00 11.85
N SER A 68 -5.89 12.28 12.07
CA SER A 68 -6.79 13.29 12.63
C SER A 68 -7.92 13.67 11.65
N ARG A 69 -7.63 13.84 10.36
CA ARG A 69 -8.66 14.08 9.33
C ARG A 69 -9.58 12.88 9.16
N ALA A 70 -9.01 11.67 9.09
CA ALA A 70 -9.77 10.43 8.95
C ALA A 70 -10.72 10.16 10.14
N SER A 71 -10.36 10.65 11.33
CA SER A 71 -11.20 10.57 12.54
C SER A 71 -12.17 11.73 12.69
N LYS A 72 -12.26 12.63 11.70
CA LYS A 72 -13.04 13.87 11.77
C LYS A 72 -12.69 14.70 13.01
N TRP A 73 -11.40 14.74 13.35
CA TRP A 73 -10.86 15.46 14.50
C TRP A 73 -11.34 14.95 15.86
N ASN A 74 -11.91 13.74 15.91
CA ASN A 74 -12.20 13.04 17.16
C ASN A 74 -10.92 12.37 17.69
N PHE A 75 -10.49 12.77 18.89
CA PHE A 75 -9.22 12.31 19.45
C PHE A 75 -9.22 10.82 19.78
N ALA A 76 -10.26 10.32 20.47
CA ALA A 76 -10.36 8.90 20.83
C ALA A 76 -10.39 7.99 19.59
N ASP A 77 -11.09 8.41 18.54
CA ASP A 77 -11.10 7.68 17.27
C ASP A 77 -9.74 7.72 16.56
N ALA A 78 -9.05 8.87 16.58
CA ALA A 78 -7.69 8.99 16.05
C ALA A 78 -6.71 8.05 16.78
N GLN A 79 -6.76 8.03 18.12
CA GLN A 79 -5.93 7.14 18.95
C GLN A 79 -6.15 5.67 18.59
N ARG A 80 -7.42 5.26 18.49
CA ARG A 80 -7.80 3.88 18.12
C ARG A 80 -7.26 3.51 16.73
N ARG A 81 -7.42 4.39 15.74
CA ARG A 81 -6.96 4.14 14.35
C ARG A 81 -5.45 4.08 14.23
N ILE A 82 -4.73 5.00 14.87
CA ILE A 82 -3.27 5.04 14.76
C ILE A 82 -2.63 3.86 15.49
N LYS A 83 -3.14 3.51 16.68
CA LYS A 83 -2.72 2.31 17.42
C LYS A 83 -2.91 1.05 16.60
N ALA A 84 -4.11 0.85 16.04
CA ALA A 84 -4.40 -0.32 15.21
C ALA A 84 -3.48 -0.42 13.98
N THR A 85 -3.09 0.72 13.39
CA THR A 85 -2.15 0.71 12.27
C THR A 85 -0.72 0.46 12.69
N MET A 86 -0.26 0.99 13.83
CA MET A 86 1.05 0.64 14.37
C MET A 86 1.15 -0.86 14.63
N GLU A 87 0.14 -1.45 15.27
CA GLU A 87 0.04 -2.90 15.51
C GLU A 87 0.08 -3.69 14.20
N TRP A 88 -0.73 -3.30 13.22
CA TRP A 88 -0.71 -3.93 11.89
C TRP A 88 0.65 -3.79 11.20
N ARG A 89 1.31 -2.63 11.29
CA ARG A 89 2.64 -2.43 10.68
C ARG A 89 3.71 -3.31 11.33
N ARG A 90 3.62 -3.58 12.64
CA ARG A 90 4.55 -4.49 13.34
C ARG A 90 4.42 -5.93 12.85
N GLU A 91 3.18 -6.36 12.63
CA GLU A 91 2.88 -7.71 12.12
C GLU A 91 3.19 -7.84 10.63
N PHE A 92 2.59 -6.95 9.83
CA PHE A 92 2.68 -7.02 8.38
C PHE A 92 4.07 -6.60 7.89
N LYS A 93 4.73 -5.63 8.52
CA LYS A 93 6.04 -5.08 8.12
C LYS A 93 6.07 -4.54 6.67
N PRO A 94 5.19 -3.60 6.31
CA PRO A 94 5.11 -3.08 4.93
C PRO A 94 6.38 -2.34 4.46
N ASP A 95 7.14 -1.76 5.38
CA ASP A 95 8.40 -1.07 5.07
C ASP A 95 9.52 -2.03 4.62
N LEU A 96 9.46 -3.28 5.08
CA LEU A 96 10.51 -4.30 5.00
C LEU A 96 10.19 -5.45 4.04
N ILE A 97 9.24 -5.26 3.12
CA ILE A 97 8.96 -6.29 2.09
C ILE A 97 10.17 -6.40 1.17
N PRO A 98 10.90 -7.54 1.14
CA PRO A 98 12.01 -7.73 0.23
C PRO A 98 11.52 -7.70 -1.22
N PRO A 99 12.20 -6.99 -2.13
CA PRO A 99 11.79 -6.92 -3.53
C PRO A 99 11.61 -8.30 -4.18
N GLU A 100 12.56 -9.22 -3.98
CA GLU A 100 12.48 -10.56 -4.58
C GLU A 100 11.33 -11.41 -4.06
N GLU A 101 10.77 -11.11 -2.87
CA GLU A 101 9.59 -11.81 -2.35
C GLU A 101 8.38 -11.62 -3.27
N VAL A 102 8.23 -10.43 -3.86
CA VAL A 102 7.04 -10.02 -4.61
C VAL A 102 7.29 -9.83 -6.10
N ARG A 103 8.53 -9.94 -6.57
CA ARG A 103 8.93 -9.68 -7.97
C ARG A 103 8.13 -10.49 -8.99
N ILE A 104 7.84 -11.75 -8.70
CA ILE A 104 7.01 -12.64 -9.55
C ILE A 104 5.63 -12.04 -9.85
N GLU A 105 5.05 -11.29 -8.91
CA GLU A 105 3.74 -10.64 -9.08
C GLU A 105 3.80 -9.46 -10.05
N SER A 106 4.99 -8.97 -10.39
CA SER A 106 5.21 -7.83 -11.29
C SER A 106 5.45 -8.24 -12.74
N GLU A 107 5.74 -9.52 -13.03
CA GLU A 107 6.23 -9.98 -14.34
C GLU A 107 5.35 -9.65 -15.55
N THR A 108 4.04 -9.43 -15.35
CA THR A 108 3.11 -9.09 -16.42
C THR A 108 2.67 -7.63 -16.41
N GLY A 109 3.16 -6.83 -15.47
CA GLY A 109 2.77 -5.43 -15.31
C GLY A 109 1.30 -5.28 -14.92
N LYS A 110 0.78 -6.21 -14.11
CA LYS A 110 -0.60 -6.18 -13.60
C LYS A 110 -0.83 -5.08 -12.57
N ILE A 111 0.21 -4.68 -11.84
CA ILE A 111 0.23 -3.46 -11.01
C ILE A 111 1.55 -2.78 -11.31
N ILE A 112 1.51 -1.54 -11.81
CA ILE A 112 2.71 -0.74 -12.04
C ILE A 112 2.53 0.68 -11.50
N ILE A 113 3.62 1.32 -11.11
CA ILE A 113 3.67 2.74 -10.77
C ILE A 113 4.33 3.46 -11.92
N ASN A 114 3.63 4.40 -12.55
CA ASN A 114 4.22 5.16 -13.65
C ASN A 114 3.48 6.49 -13.81
N GLY A 115 4.21 7.60 -13.79
CA GLY A 115 3.62 8.91 -14.03
C GLY A 115 2.87 9.48 -12.83
N PHE A 116 2.40 10.72 -13.03
CA PHE A 116 1.81 11.55 -11.98
C PHE A 116 0.59 12.28 -12.54
N ASP A 117 -0.43 12.48 -11.71
CA ASP A 117 -1.59 13.29 -12.07
C ASP A 117 -1.24 14.80 -12.03
N ARG A 118 -2.18 15.65 -12.46
CA ARG A 118 -2.00 17.11 -12.49
C ARG A 118 -1.76 17.75 -11.11
N ASP A 119 -2.11 17.06 -10.03
CA ASP A 119 -1.93 17.52 -8.66
C ASP A 119 -0.63 16.95 -8.03
N GLY A 120 0.21 16.28 -8.82
CA GLY A 120 1.48 15.69 -8.40
C GLY A 120 1.35 14.36 -7.66
N ARG A 121 0.21 13.66 -7.79
CA ARG A 121 0.01 12.34 -7.17
C ARG A 121 0.61 11.24 -8.04
N PRO A 122 1.43 10.33 -7.48
CA PRO A 122 1.91 9.17 -8.23
C PRO A 122 0.73 8.28 -8.65
N ILE A 123 0.80 7.73 -9.86
CA ILE A 123 -0.24 6.90 -10.44
C ILE A 123 0.14 5.42 -10.31
N ILE A 124 -0.76 4.63 -9.72
CA ILE A 124 -0.74 3.17 -9.75
C ILE A 124 -1.72 2.72 -10.83
N TYR A 125 -1.21 2.08 -11.88
CA TYR A 125 -2.02 1.37 -12.86
C TYR A 125 -2.25 -0.06 -12.40
N MET A 126 -3.52 -0.48 -12.34
CA MET A 126 -3.93 -1.85 -12.08
C MET A 126 -4.63 -2.41 -13.31
N ARG A 127 -4.15 -3.55 -13.81
CA ARG A 127 -4.66 -4.24 -15.00
C ARG A 127 -5.03 -5.67 -14.62
N PRO A 128 -6.25 -5.91 -14.10
CA PRO A 128 -6.66 -7.24 -13.64
C PRO A 128 -6.56 -8.31 -14.73
N GLY A 129 -6.78 -7.95 -16.00
CA GLY A 129 -6.60 -8.85 -17.15
C GLY A 129 -5.17 -9.36 -17.38
N ARG A 130 -4.19 -8.88 -16.62
CA ARG A 130 -2.79 -9.35 -16.66
C ARG A 130 -2.43 -10.25 -15.46
N GLU A 131 -3.41 -10.75 -14.72
CA GLU A 131 -3.16 -11.69 -13.62
C GLU A 131 -2.32 -12.88 -14.08
N ASN A 132 -1.25 -13.17 -13.34
CA ASN A 132 -0.19 -14.11 -13.73
C ASN A 132 0.10 -15.17 -12.66
N THR A 133 -0.47 -15.02 -11.47
CA THR A 133 -0.23 -15.94 -10.35
C THR A 133 -1.55 -16.47 -9.80
N GLU A 134 -1.47 -17.62 -9.14
CA GLU A 134 -2.58 -18.13 -8.34
C GLU A 134 -2.80 -17.26 -7.09
N THR A 135 -4.05 -17.23 -6.61
CA THR A 135 -4.41 -16.44 -5.43
C THR A 135 -3.59 -16.87 -4.23
N SER A 136 -2.81 -15.96 -3.67
CA SER A 136 -1.93 -16.20 -2.53
C SER A 136 -1.77 -14.93 -1.68
N PRO A 137 -1.33 -15.05 -0.41
CA PRO A 137 -1.01 -13.88 0.42
C PRO A 137 0.02 -12.93 -0.22
N ARG A 138 0.89 -13.45 -1.10
CA ARG A 138 1.90 -12.68 -1.82
C ARG A 138 1.31 -11.61 -2.74
N GLN A 139 0.15 -11.85 -3.35
CA GLN A 139 -0.55 -10.84 -4.15
C GLN A 139 -0.89 -9.59 -3.32
N LEU A 140 -1.31 -9.80 -2.07
CA LEU A 140 -1.59 -8.71 -1.15
C LEU A 140 -0.30 -8.02 -0.69
N ARG A 141 0.77 -8.78 -0.46
CA ARG A 141 2.10 -8.22 -0.18
C ARG A 141 2.59 -7.34 -1.33
N HIS A 142 2.43 -7.77 -2.58
CA HIS A 142 2.81 -6.98 -3.76
C HIS A 142 1.98 -5.70 -3.88
N LEU A 143 0.67 -5.76 -3.65
CA LEU A 143 -0.16 -4.55 -3.64
C LEU A 143 0.32 -3.55 -2.59
N VAL A 144 0.57 -4.01 -1.36
CA VAL A 144 1.08 -3.15 -0.28
C VAL A 144 2.48 -2.63 -0.61
N TRP A 145 3.33 -3.45 -1.21
CA TRP A 145 4.63 -3.02 -1.72
C TRP A 145 4.46 -1.86 -2.71
N CYS A 146 3.58 -1.97 -3.70
CA CYS A 146 3.29 -0.89 -4.66
C CYS A 146 2.73 0.37 -3.98
N LEU A 147 1.86 0.23 -2.97
CA LEU A 147 1.35 1.38 -2.22
C LEU A 147 2.48 2.11 -1.48
N GLU A 148 3.36 1.38 -0.78
CA GLU A 148 4.50 1.99 -0.10
C GLU A 148 5.51 2.61 -1.08
N ARG A 149 5.75 1.98 -2.24
CA ARG A 149 6.61 2.56 -3.29
C ARG A 149 6.01 3.83 -3.89
N ALA A 150 4.70 3.85 -4.15
CA ALA A 150 4.03 5.08 -4.59
C ALA A 150 4.17 6.18 -3.53
N LYS A 151 4.06 5.85 -2.24
CA LYS A 151 4.31 6.81 -1.15
C LYS A 151 5.76 7.28 -1.08
N ASP A 152 6.74 6.41 -1.37
CA ASP A 152 8.16 6.78 -1.44
C ASP A 152 8.43 7.76 -2.62
N LEU A 153 7.60 7.76 -3.66
CA LEU A 153 7.70 8.65 -4.84
C LEU A 153 6.87 9.94 -4.74
N MET A 154 6.14 10.17 -3.65
CA MET A 154 5.35 11.40 -3.49
C MET A 154 6.28 12.63 -3.42
N PRO A 155 6.03 13.69 -4.19
CA PRO A 155 6.77 14.94 -4.05
C PRO A 155 6.47 15.61 -2.69
N PRO A 156 7.34 16.51 -2.19
CA PRO A 156 7.09 17.23 -0.95
C PRO A 156 5.71 17.90 -0.93
N GLY A 157 4.98 17.73 0.17
CA GLY A 157 3.62 18.26 0.34
C GLY A 157 2.51 17.39 -0.26
N GLN A 158 2.84 16.41 -1.12
CA GLN A 158 1.85 15.46 -1.59
C GLN A 158 1.73 14.31 -0.59
N GLU A 159 0.50 13.93 -0.32
CA GLU A 159 0.23 12.89 0.66
C GLU A 159 -0.64 11.75 0.08
N SER A 160 -1.15 11.92 -1.14
CA SER A 160 -2.13 11.03 -1.78
C SER A 160 -1.67 10.51 -3.15
N LEU A 161 -2.25 9.39 -3.58
CA LEU A 161 -1.97 8.72 -4.85
C LEU A 161 -3.24 8.56 -5.71
N VAL A 162 -3.04 8.26 -6.99
CA VAL A 162 -4.13 7.89 -7.90
C VAL A 162 -4.03 6.41 -8.23
N ILE A 163 -5.18 5.73 -8.25
CA ILE A 163 -5.28 4.37 -8.78
C ILE A 163 -6.09 4.42 -10.07
N ILE A 164 -5.51 3.95 -11.18
CA ILE A 164 -6.21 3.76 -12.45
C ILE A 164 -6.37 2.26 -12.66
N VAL A 165 -7.60 1.77 -12.66
CA VAL A 165 -7.93 0.37 -12.92
C VAL A 165 -8.42 0.23 -14.36
N ASP A 166 -7.64 -0.45 -15.18
CA ASP A 166 -7.93 -0.70 -16.59
C ASP A 166 -8.49 -2.11 -16.81
N TYR A 167 -9.74 -2.17 -17.27
CA TYR A 167 -10.46 -3.42 -17.50
C TYR A 167 -10.39 -3.95 -18.94
N LYS A 168 -9.62 -3.31 -19.84
CA LYS A 168 -9.58 -3.63 -21.28
C LYS A 168 -9.37 -5.11 -21.60
N SER A 169 -8.50 -5.80 -20.86
CA SER A 169 -8.18 -7.21 -21.06
C SER A 169 -8.78 -8.15 -20.01
N THR A 170 -9.68 -7.65 -19.16
CA THR A 170 -10.23 -8.44 -18.05
C THR A 170 -11.23 -9.48 -18.55
N THR A 171 -11.06 -10.73 -18.11
CA THR A 171 -12.00 -11.83 -18.31
C THR A 171 -12.66 -12.24 -16.99
N LEU A 172 -13.69 -13.08 -17.02
CA LEU A 172 -14.29 -13.63 -15.79
C LEU A 172 -13.27 -14.40 -14.92
N ARG A 173 -12.26 -15.01 -15.54
CA ARG A 173 -11.20 -15.77 -14.84
C ARG A 173 -10.22 -14.86 -14.11
N THR A 174 -9.89 -13.71 -14.71
CA THR A 174 -8.91 -12.77 -14.18
C THR A 174 -9.56 -11.68 -13.32
N ASN A 175 -10.89 -11.68 -13.20
CA ASN A 175 -11.59 -10.75 -12.35
C ASN A 175 -11.33 -11.10 -10.86
N PRO A 176 -10.91 -10.15 -10.02
CA PRO A 176 -10.66 -10.43 -8.61
C PRO A 176 -11.91 -10.96 -7.92
N SER A 177 -11.74 -11.96 -7.05
CA SER A 177 -12.85 -12.42 -6.21
C SER A 177 -13.29 -11.32 -5.25
N ILE A 178 -14.57 -11.31 -4.88
CA ILE A 178 -15.12 -10.35 -3.90
C ILE A 178 -14.37 -10.44 -2.55
N SER A 179 -13.93 -11.64 -2.17
CA SER A 179 -13.15 -11.87 -0.95
C SER A 179 -11.82 -11.11 -0.98
N VAL A 180 -11.08 -11.20 -2.10
CA VAL A 180 -9.82 -10.46 -2.29
C VAL A 180 -10.08 -8.95 -2.30
N ALA A 181 -11.09 -8.49 -3.05
CA ALA A 181 -11.46 -7.08 -3.09
C ALA A 181 -11.78 -6.52 -1.70
N ARG A 182 -12.47 -7.30 -0.85
CA ARG A 182 -12.77 -6.91 0.54
C ARG A 182 -11.51 -6.81 1.41
N LYS A 183 -10.57 -7.75 1.30
CA LYS A 183 -9.30 -7.69 2.05
C LYS A 183 -8.49 -6.46 1.68
N VAL A 184 -8.38 -6.18 0.37
CA VAL A 184 -7.71 -4.98 -0.14
C VAL A 184 -8.37 -3.72 0.39
N LEU A 185 -9.69 -3.63 0.26
CA LEU A 185 -10.44 -2.46 0.70
C LEU A 185 -10.32 -2.23 2.22
N HIS A 186 -10.34 -3.31 3.01
CA HIS A 186 -10.13 -3.24 4.44
C HIS A 186 -8.77 -2.63 4.80
N ILE A 187 -7.68 -3.09 4.17
CA ILE A 187 -6.34 -2.53 4.39
C ILE A 187 -6.29 -1.05 3.99
N LEU A 188 -6.87 -0.70 2.84
CA LEU A 188 -6.91 0.68 2.36
C LEU A 188 -7.67 1.60 3.31
N GLN A 189 -8.85 1.18 3.78
CA GLN A 189 -9.72 1.97 4.66
C GLN A 189 -9.19 2.07 6.10
N GLN A 190 -8.51 1.05 6.61
CA GLN A 190 -8.03 1.03 7.99
C GLN A 190 -6.61 1.57 8.16
N HIS A 191 -5.69 1.23 7.26
CA HIS A 191 -4.25 1.48 7.44
C HIS A 191 -3.68 2.52 6.48
N TYR A 192 -4.31 2.72 5.32
CA TYR A 192 -3.93 3.74 4.34
C TYR A 192 -4.95 4.89 4.30
N VAL A 193 -5.36 5.35 5.48
CA VAL A 193 -6.32 6.46 5.62
C VAL A 193 -5.86 7.70 4.86
N GLU A 194 -6.82 8.40 4.24
CA GLU A 194 -6.58 9.62 3.46
C GLU A 194 -5.55 9.48 2.31
N THR A 195 -5.13 8.25 1.93
CA THR A 195 -4.05 8.01 0.94
C THR A 195 -4.57 7.98 -0.49
N LEU A 196 -5.79 7.49 -0.69
CA LEU A 196 -6.42 7.54 -2.00
C LEU A 196 -6.87 8.99 -2.30
N GLY A 197 -6.30 9.59 -3.35
CA GLY A 197 -6.74 10.88 -3.89
C GLY A 197 -7.87 10.70 -4.90
N ARG A 198 -7.65 9.85 -5.91
CA ARG A 198 -8.65 9.48 -6.93
C ARG A 198 -8.57 7.98 -7.25
N ALA A 199 -9.72 7.36 -7.45
CA ALA A 199 -9.84 6.02 -8.00
C ALA A 199 -10.55 6.10 -9.36
N ILE A 200 -9.82 5.80 -10.43
CA ILE A 200 -10.34 5.90 -11.79
C ILE A 200 -10.46 4.50 -12.34
N VAL A 201 -11.60 4.20 -12.96
CA VAL A 201 -11.80 2.92 -13.65
C VAL A 201 -12.08 3.19 -15.11
N VAL A 202 -11.29 2.58 -16.00
CA VAL A 202 -11.37 2.76 -17.45
C VAL A 202 -11.58 1.45 -18.18
N ASN A 203 -11.99 1.52 -19.44
CA ASN A 203 -12.29 0.38 -20.30
C ASN A 203 -13.24 -0.61 -19.62
N LEU A 204 -14.17 -0.08 -18.83
CA LEU A 204 -15.19 -0.88 -18.15
C LEU A 204 -16.06 -1.57 -19.20
N PRO A 205 -16.07 -2.92 -19.24
CA PRO A 205 -16.99 -3.64 -20.10
C PRO A 205 -18.45 -3.35 -19.69
N MET A 206 -19.42 -3.82 -20.48
CA MET A 206 -20.86 -3.79 -20.13
C MET A 206 -21.20 -4.44 -18.76
N LEU A 207 -20.22 -5.03 -18.08
CA LEU A 207 -20.30 -5.60 -16.74
C LEU A 207 -20.17 -4.56 -15.59
N PHE A 208 -20.06 -3.25 -15.87
CA PHE A 208 -19.98 -2.18 -14.85
C PHE A 208 -21.00 -2.33 -13.73
N ASN A 209 -22.27 -2.53 -14.08
CA ASN A 209 -23.35 -2.66 -13.11
C ASN A 209 -23.14 -3.85 -12.15
N PHE A 210 -22.56 -4.95 -12.62
CA PHE A 210 -22.30 -6.12 -11.78
C PHE A 210 -21.11 -5.89 -10.85
N PHE A 211 -20.01 -5.34 -11.37
CA PHE A 211 -18.83 -5.03 -10.56
C PHE A 211 -19.12 -3.97 -9.48
N TYR A 212 -19.72 -2.83 -9.88
CA TYR A 212 -20.01 -1.75 -8.95
C TYR A 212 -21.06 -2.16 -7.90
N LYS A 213 -22.10 -2.92 -8.27
CA LYS A 213 -23.04 -3.50 -7.28
C LYS A 213 -22.34 -4.44 -6.29
N GLY A 214 -21.31 -5.17 -6.73
CA GLY A 214 -20.55 -6.06 -5.87
C GLY A 214 -19.69 -5.33 -4.83
N ILE A 215 -19.04 -4.23 -5.21
CA ILE A 215 -18.10 -3.51 -4.31
C ILE A 215 -18.75 -2.36 -3.54
N SER A 216 -19.79 -1.72 -4.07
CA SER A 216 -20.41 -0.52 -3.49
C SER A 216 -20.91 -0.67 -2.05
N PRO A 217 -21.41 -1.84 -1.58
CA PRO A 217 -21.78 -2.00 -0.17
C PRO A 217 -20.62 -1.86 0.81
N PHE A 218 -19.38 -2.01 0.33
CA PHE A 218 -18.18 -1.96 1.15
C PHE A 218 -17.46 -0.60 1.08
N LEU A 219 -17.82 0.24 0.11
CA LEU A 219 -17.22 1.57 -0.07
C LEU A 219 -17.86 2.57 0.89
N ASP A 220 -17.04 3.12 1.79
CA ASP A 220 -17.43 4.26 2.60
C ASP A 220 -17.67 5.51 1.73
N PRO A 221 -18.44 6.51 2.19
CA PRO A 221 -18.80 7.68 1.39
C PRO A 221 -17.59 8.41 0.81
N VAL A 222 -16.50 8.58 1.56
CA VAL A 222 -15.31 9.31 1.10
C VAL A 222 -14.64 8.58 -0.05
N THR A 223 -14.52 7.25 0.03
CA THR A 223 -13.96 6.45 -1.07
C THR A 223 -14.85 6.52 -2.31
N ARG A 224 -16.17 6.49 -2.13
CA ARG A 224 -17.14 6.58 -3.25
C ARG A 224 -17.05 7.90 -3.99
N ASP A 225 -16.91 9.01 -3.27
CA ASP A 225 -16.80 10.35 -3.85
C ASP A 225 -15.51 10.56 -4.65
N LYS A 226 -14.49 9.72 -4.40
CA LYS A 226 -13.21 9.70 -5.12
C LYS A 226 -13.23 8.83 -6.37
N MET A 227 -14.27 8.03 -6.59
CA MET A 227 -14.38 7.15 -7.76
C MET A 227 -14.82 7.92 -9.01
N ARG A 228 -14.17 7.65 -10.15
CA ARG A 228 -14.57 8.14 -11.48
C ARG A 228 -14.58 6.96 -12.45
N PHE A 229 -15.61 6.89 -13.29
CA PHE A 229 -15.82 5.79 -14.23
C PHE A 229 -15.76 6.33 -15.65
N ASN A 230 -14.83 5.80 -16.45
CA ASN A 230 -14.51 6.26 -17.81
C ASN A 230 -14.47 7.81 -17.95
N PRO A 231 -13.77 8.55 -17.06
CA PRO A 231 -13.58 9.98 -17.29
C PRO A 231 -12.66 10.21 -18.49
N ASP A 232 -12.61 11.44 -19.00
CA ASP A 232 -11.49 11.86 -19.84
C ASP A 232 -10.21 11.93 -18.99
N LEU A 233 -9.25 11.05 -19.26
CA LEU A 233 -7.99 11.00 -18.50
C LEU A 233 -7.09 12.19 -18.79
N LEU A 234 -7.25 12.87 -19.94
CA LEU A 234 -6.47 14.05 -20.31
C LEU A 234 -6.78 15.26 -19.42
N GLU A 235 -7.98 15.30 -18.84
CA GLU A 235 -8.35 16.31 -17.84
C GLU A 235 -7.64 16.09 -16.50
N LEU A 236 -7.21 14.87 -16.21
CA LEU A 236 -6.71 14.45 -14.90
C LEU A 236 -5.20 14.24 -14.86
N VAL A 237 -4.61 13.82 -15.98
CA VAL A 237 -3.19 13.46 -16.11
C VAL A 237 -2.58 14.31 -17.23
N PRO A 238 -1.38 14.91 -17.04
CA PRO A 238 -0.65 15.57 -18.13
C PRO A 238 -0.39 14.59 -19.27
N VAL A 239 -0.44 15.07 -20.53
CA VAL A 239 -0.33 14.21 -21.73
C VAL A 239 0.97 13.43 -21.74
N GLU A 240 2.06 14.06 -21.29
CA GLU A 240 3.40 13.52 -21.23
C GLU A 240 3.61 12.51 -20.08
N HIS A 241 2.65 12.41 -19.15
CA HIS A 241 2.60 11.41 -18.08
C HIS A 241 1.56 10.31 -18.31
N LEU A 242 0.68 10.48 -19.30
CA LEU A 242 -0.39 9.54 -19.60
C LEU A 242 0.06 8.56 -20.70
N ASP A 243 -0.10 7.26 -20.44
CA ASP A 243 0.20 6.21 -21.41
C ASP A 243 -0.54 6.45 -22.74
N ALA A 244 0.15 6.22 -23.86
CA ALA A 244 -0.43 6.33 -25.20
C ALA A 244 -1.66 5.42 -25.40
N ASP A 245 -1.72 4.29 -24.68
CA ASP A 245 -2.90 3.40 -24.66
C ASP A 245 -4.16 4.06 -24.06
N PHE A 246 -3.98 5.15 -23.30
CA PHE A 246 -5.05 5.97 -22.72
C PHE A 246 -5.21 7.32 -23.43
N GLY A 247 -4.55 7.53 -24.58
CA GLY A 247 -4.63 8.76 -25.38
C GLY A 247 -3.60 9.83 -25.03
N GLY A 248 -2.62 9.54 -24.16
CA GLY A 248 -1.52 10.45 -23.89
C GLY A 248 -0.36 10.35 -24.90
N GLU A 249 0.75 11.02 -24.59
CA GLU A 249 1.97 11.05 -25.40
C GLU A 249 3.06 10.10 -24.89
N PHE A 250 2.86 9.50 -23.71
CA PHE A 250 3.85 8.61 -23.10
C PHE A 250 3.72 7.19 -23.65
N ASN A 251 4.51 6.86 -24.68
CA ASN A 251 4.49 5.54 -25.31
C ASN A 251 5.32 4.52 -24.51
N TYR A 252 4.76 4.04 -23.41
CA TYR A 252 5.42 3.13 -22.49
C TYR A 252 5.34 1.68 -22.96
N GLU A 253 6.50 1.03 -23.07
CA GLU A 253 6.63 -0.40 -23.31
C GLU A 253 7.11 -1.09 -22.03
N PHE A 254 6.18 -1.80 -21.38
CA PHE A 254 6.50 -2.54 -20.16
C PHE A 254 7.49 -3.68 -20.46
N GLU A 255 8.70 -3.57 -19.91
CA GLU A 255 9.67 -4.66 -19.83
C GLU A 255 9.89 -5.03 -18.36
N PRO A 256 9.60 -6.29 -17.95
CA PRO A 256 9.53 -6.67 -16.54
C PRO A 256 10.79 -6.34 -15.72
N LYS A 257 11.97 -6.67 -16.25
CA LYS A 257 13.22 -6.47 -15.52
C LYS A 257 13.55 -4.99 -15.39
N SER A 258 13.46 -4.25 -16.48
CA SER A 258 13.72 -2.82 -16.55
C SER A 258 12.79 -2.03 -15.64
N TYR A 259 11.49 -2.32 -15.64
CA TYR A 259 10.54 -1.69 -14.74
C TYR A 259 10.90 -1.94 -13.28
N TRP A 260 11.15 -3.21 -12.92
CA TRP A 260 11.43 -3.62 -11.55
C TRP A 260 12.69 -2.95 -11.01
N ASP A 261 13.79 -3.00 -11.78
CA ASP A 261 15.08 -2.41 -11.41
C ASP A 261 14.95 -0.90 -11.23
N GLN A 262 14.21 -0.21 -12.10
CA GLN A 262 13.99 1.24 -12.02
C GLN A 262 13.19 1.64 -10.78
N ILE A 263 12.10 0.95 -10.45
CA ILE A 263 11.30 1.27 -9.25
C ILE A 263 12.09 0.99 -7.96
N VAL A 264 12.79 -0.15 -7.89
CA VAL A 264 13.63 -0.50 -6.73
C VAL A 264 14.72 0.54 -6.52
N ALA A 265 15.40 0.96 -7.60
CA ALA A 265 16.43 1.99 -7.55
C ALA A 265 15.86 3.37 -7.16
N ALA A 266 14.77 3.80 -7.80
CA ALA A 266 14.15 5.09 -7.53
C ALA A 266 13.66 5.23 -6.07
N CYS A 267 13.16 4.14 -5.49
CA CYS A 267 12.70 4.10 -4.10
C CYS A 267 13.84 3.80 -3.09
N GLY A 268 15.06 3.51 -3.56
CA GLY A 268 16.22 3.21 -2.73
C GLY A 268 16.03 1.97 -1.85
N ILE A 269 15.49 0.89 -2.39
CA ILE A 269 15.21 -0.35 -1.64
C ILE A 269 16.39 -1.31 -1.72
N ALA A 270 16.84 -1.82 -0.58
CA ALA A 270 17.87 -2.85 -0.50
C ALA A 270 17.27 -4.26 -0.72
N PRO A 271 18.10 -5.28 -1.03
CA PRO A 271 17.60 -6.64 -1.30
C PRO A 271 16.78 -7.27 -0.17
N ASP A 272 17.05 -6.91 1.09
CA ASP A 272 16.33 -7.38 2.28
C ASP A 272 15.08 -6.55 2.61
N GLY A 273 14.70 -5.60 1.74
CA GLY A 273 13.56 -4.69 1.94
C GLY A 273 13.89 -3.43 2.72
N THR A 274 15.08 -3.31 3.32
CA THR A 274 15.52 -2.08 4.00
C THR A 274 15.78 -0.95 3.00
N ARG A 275 16.27 0.21 3.47
CA ARG A 275 16.56 1.37 2.62
C ARG A 275 18.06 1.50 2.44
N ILE A 276 18.48 1.75 1.20
CA ILE A 276 19.86 2.09 0.87
C ILE A 276 20.11 3.49 1.43
N GLU A 277 21.04 3.61 2.38
CA GLU A 277 21.47 4.92 2.89
C GLU A 277 22.06 5.74 1.74
N LYS A 278 21.44 6.88 1.43
CA LYS A 278 22.01 7.83 0.48
C LYS A 278 23.20 8.50 1.16
N SER A 279 24.36 8.47 0.51
CA SER A 279 25.62 9.01 1.06
C SER A 279 25.55 10.48 1.51
N ALA A 280 24.55 11.24 1.07
CA ALA A 280 24.32 12.64 1.43
C ALA A 280 23.79 12.86 2.86
N ASP A 281 23.30 11.83 3.55
CA ASP A 281 22.78 11.94 4.94
C ASP A 281 23.81 11.51 6.01
N ARG A 282 25.05 11.22 5.61
CA ARG A 282 26.09 10.90 6.59
C ARG A 282 26.43 12.17 7.39
N PRO A 283 26.28 12.20 8.72
CA PRO A 283 26.81 13.29 9.52
C PRO A 283 28.32 13.38 9.22
N LEU A 284 28.81 14.58 8.88
CA LEU A 284 30.24 14.83 8.76
C LEU A 284 30.93 14.30 10.02
N PRO A 285 31.97 13.46 9.91
CA PRO A 285 32.68 12.98 11.07
C PRO A 285 33.27 14.18 11.83
N SER A 286 32.89 14.30 13.11
CA SER A 286 33.43 15.28 14.04
C SER A 286 34.96 15.13 14.10
N PRO A 287 35.73 16.22 14.03
CA PRO A 287 37.19 16.12 13.95
C PRO A 287 37.81 15.98 15.33
N THR A 288 38.06 14.75 15.83
CA THR A 288 39.10 14.39 16.84
C THR A 288 38.99 12.88 17.16
N GLN A 289 40.01 12.00 17.19
CA GLN A 289 41.41 12.00 17.65
C GLN A 289 42.18 10.85 16.87
N PRO A 290 43.52 10.67 17.01
CA PRO A 290 44.43 10.22 15.95
C PRO A 290 44.41 8.72 15.64
N ILE A 291 44.80 8.43 14.40
CA ILE A 291 45.10 7.10 13.86
C ILE A 291 46.30 6.50 14.63
N THR A 292 46.04 5.47 15.44
CA THR A 292 47.10 4.56 15.89
C THR A 292 47.41 3.60 14.75
N ILE A 293 48.56 3.80 14.11
CA ILE A 293 49.14 2.84 13.18
C ILE A 293 49.59 1.64 14.02
N MET A 294 49.03 0.45 13.77
CA MET A 294 49.71 -0.81 14.08
C MET A 294 49.74 -1.67 12.82
N ASP A 295 50.97 -2.12 12.54
CA ASP A 295 51.43 -2.80 11.35
C ASP A 295 51.43 -4.33 11.55
N SER A 296 51.22 -5.01 10.42
CA SER A 296 51.67 -6.35 10.03
C SER A 296 51.19 -7.63 10.74
N SER A 297 50.77 -8.56 9.86
CA SER A 297 50.92 -10.02 9.92
C SER A 297 50.17 -10.81 11.01
N ASN A 298 49.27 -11.72 10.61
CA ASN A 298 49.66 -13.09 10.28
C ASN A 298 48.49 -13.90 9.69
N SER A 299 48.85 -14.91 8.92
CA SER A 299 48.00 -15.93 8.32
C SER A 299 47.29 -16.82 9.36
N ASP A 300 46.12 -17.34 9.03
CA ASP A 300 45.87 -18.79 8.89
C ASP A 300 44.36 -19.07 8.75
N ALA A 301 44.02 -19.82 7.70
CA ALA A 301 42.71 -20.43 7.52
C ALA A 301 42.60 -21.72 8.35
N PRO A 302 41.37 -22.14 8.69
CA PRO A 302 41.01 -23.48 8.25
C PRO A 302 39.59 -23.60 7.69
N SER A 303 39.50 -24.47 6.68
CA SER A 303 38.29 -24.99 6.05
C SER A 303 37.43 -25.81 7.01
N VAL A 304 36.10 -25.62 6.97
CA VAL A 304 35.14 -26.64 7.42
C VAL A 304 34.00 -26.72 6.41
N HIS A 305 33.86 -27.90 5.82
CA HIS A 305 32.66 -28.35 5.11
C HIS A 305 31.57 -28.70 6.12
N THR A 306 30.36 -28.16 5.94
CA THR A 306 29.13 -28.79 6.46
C THR A 306 27.95 -28.48 5.56
N LYS A 307 27.21 -29.54 5.23
CA LYS A 307 26.00 -29.56 4.41
C LYS A 307 24.87 -28.76 5.07
N SER A 308 24.12 -27.98 4.29
CA SER A 308 22.85 -27.39 4.70
C SER A 308 21.69 -28.19 4.10
N GLU A 309 20.93 -28.88 4.94
CA GLU A 309 19.59 -29.38 4.61
C GLU A 309 18.56 -28.27 4.89
N SER A 310 17.61 -28.16 3.97
CA SER A 310 16.53 -27.19 3.92
C SER A 310 15.35 -27.62 4.79
N SER A 311 14.90 -26.77 5.71
CA SER A 311 13.56 -26.87 6.30
C SER A 311 13.08 -25.50 6.75
N SER A 312 12.27 -24.80 5.95
CA SER A 312 11.57 -23.60 6.41
C SER A 312 10.22 -23.28 5.75
N ASP A 313 9.65 -24.16 4.93
CA ASP A 313 8.39 -23.85 4.23
C ASP A 313 7.12 -24.19 5.03
N THR A 314 7.20 -24.96 6.11
CA THR A 314 6.02 -25.38 6.90
C THR A 314 5.64 -24.40 8.02
N ALA A 315 6.50 -23.47 8.43
CA ALA A 315 6.24 -22.59 9.58
C ALA A 315 5.37 -21.36 9.25
N ILE A 316 5.19 -21.05 7.96
CA ILE A 316 4.43 -19.88 7.50
C ILE A 316 2.95 -20.24 7.27
N GLU A 317 2.63 -21.49 6.88
CA GLU A 317 1.25 -21.91 6.61
C GLU A 317 0.38 -22.02 7.88
N GLU A 318 0.94 -22.44 9.02
CA GLU A 318 0.15 -22.58 10.26
C GLU A 318 -0.24 -21.23 10.88
N LYS A 319 0.54 -20.16 10.69
CA LYS A 319 0.27 -18.87 11.35
C LYS A 319 -0.84 -18.05 10.71
N PHE A 320 -1.19 -18.30 9.45
CA PHE A 320 -2.33 -17.64 8.79
C PHE A 320 -3.67 -18.31 9.06
N ALA A 321 -3.69 -19.53 9.61
CA ALA A 321 -4.92 -20.21 10.02
C ALA A 321 -5.47 -19.65 11.35
N ASP A 322 -4.59 -19.21 12.26
CA ASP A 322 -4.97 -18.83 13.63
C ASP A 322 -5.73 -17.49 13.75
N MET A 323 -5.73 -16.66 12.69
CA MET A 323 -6.58 -15.46 12.62
C MET A 323 -8.07 -15.77 12.35
N SER A 324 -8.46 -17.05 12.20
CA SER A 324 -9.81 -17.44 11.78
C SER A 324 -10.74 -17.98 12.87
N ILE A 325 -10.36 -17.94 14.16
CA ILE A 325 -11.24 -18.46 15.23
C ILE A 325 -11.31 -17.51 16.44
N SER A 326 -12.31 -16.62 16.44
CA SER A 326 -13.04 -16.26 17.67
C SER A 326 -14.40 -15.67 17.33
N ASN A 327 -15.42 -16.53 17.32
CA ASN A 327 -16.83 -16.16 17.54
C ASN A 327 -17.57 -17.42 17.98
N LYS A 328 -17.58 -17.69 19.30
CA LYS A 328 -18.56 -18.62 19.90
C LYS A 328 -19.79 -17.81 20.29
N VAL A 329 -20.84 -17.87 19.47
CA VAL A 329 -22.21 -17.55 19.89
C VAL A 329 -22.85 -18.86 20.35
N THR A 330 -23.14 -18.95 21.64
CA THR A 330 -23.94 -20.00 22.26
C THR A 330 -25.40 -19.88 21.84
N ASN A 331 -25.91 -20.85 21.08
CA ASN A 331 -27.34 -21.07 20.90
C ASN A 331 -27.80 -22.21 21.81
N ALA A 332 -28.62 -21.88 22.80
CA ALA A 332 -29.38 -22.86 23.58
C ALA A 332 -30.82 -22.88 23.05
N THR A 333 -31.19 -23.97 22.37
CA THR A 333 -32.57 -24.28 22.00
C THR A 333 -33.31 -24.79 23.24
N ARG A 334 -34.43 -24.16 23.60
CA ARG A 334 -35.44 -24.77 24.48
C ARG A 334 -36.78 -24.78 23.76
N ILE A 335 -37.22 -26.00 23.48
CA ILE A 335 -38.53 -26.34 22.90
C ILE A 335 -39.57 -26.22 24.01
N THR A 336 -40.64 -25.48 23.76
CA THR A 336 -41.92 -25.67 24.44
C THR A 336 -43.06 -25.40 23.46
N THR A 337 -43.73 -26.48 23.07
CA THR A 337 -45.05 -26.56 22.46
C THR A 337 -46.12 -26.04 23.41
N VAL A 338 -47.03 -25.18 22.93
CA VAL A 338 -48.39 -25.03 23.49
C VAL A 338 -49.38 -24.78 22.36
N ASP A 339 -50.45 -25.57 22.38
CA ASP A 339 -51.63 -25.61 21.52
C ASP A 339 -52.35 -24.27 21.32
N GLN A 340 -52.98 -24.12 20.14
CA GLN A 340 -54.22 -23.35 19.99
C GLN A 340 -55.28 -24.18 19.24
N PRO A 341 -56.53 -24.26 19.75
CA PRO A 341 -57.65 -24.82 19.01
C PRO A 341 -58.29 -23.74 18.11
N GLY A 342 -58.79 -24.18 16.95
CA GLY A 342 -59.33 -23.32 15.91
C GLY A 342 -60.66 -22.65 16.23
N LEU A 343 -61.24 -21.98 15.23
CA LEU A 343 -62.57 -22.28 14.67
C LEU A 343 -62.97 -21.24 13.58
N VAL A 344 -63.72 -21.76 12.60
CA VAL A 344 -64.72 -21.14 11.70
C VAL A 344 -64.28 -20.44 10.40
N THR A 345 -64.85 -21.03 9.35
CA THR A 345 -65.20 -20.60 7.98
C THR A 345 -65.84 -19.19 7.91
N VAL A 346 -65.93 -18.53 6.75
CA VAL A 346 -67.02 -18.69 5.77
C VAL A 346 -66.70 -17.81 4.54
N SER A 347 -66.91 -18.42 3.36
CA SER A 347 -67.14 -17.89 1.99
C SER A 347 -66.12 -16.98 1.33
#